data_AF-A0A2J6TF31-F1
#
_entry.id   AF-A0A2J6TF31-F1
#
_cell.length_a   1.000
_cell.length_b   1.000
_cell.length_c   1.000
_cell.angle_alpha   90.00
_cell.angle_beta   90.00
_cell.angle_gamma   90.00
#
_symmetry.space_group_name_H-M   'P 1'
#
loop_
_entity.id
_entity.type
_entity.pdbx_description
1 polymer ?
#
loop_
_entity_poly.entity_id
_entity_poly.type
_entity_poly.pdbx_seq_one_letter_code
_entity_poly.pdbx_strand_id
1 'polypeptide(L)'
;MAQVPPPPTPSGSEVSKVESDVSQTISLADSIVTLLREPVSLLYQNIKEREVLERNLGHWQTEALDDYKQCRIPVLRLTEFETHLVKTDGHLLAKTATDSRLSSDTNSPGSHKTLRNSMLSWGPLPPLPFFWQKNASPQPDKSPPAKACWASLLRALGIGPGMNIVGWRPSNDGFISTQNGGIEMEVDGAVLCHIMNLYSPSLNPETYWGGSAGRVPSYASKESCILPFGRLAWTKTGGEIHAHFEPGPEKELDAEKAPFDQFDYSQYRLDPNTWITTYLTALEHGTSDSDLHLAEIEAPITERIERLSYCMNKLAFASLTPRLVSSAWFEEAARVKRRVLAQGGEDHSFFADICETLDKDPFSHIPEESRGDFREKSKFQVRELFLLDKESFTFWFPGRRKASFNINTIHELARGVLDKYEHQPPGSWKRELYDMREDVIAVLRINNRVFVKHFWFLEFTRESPLWNERVLLGAPSLR
;
A
#
# COMPACT_ATOMS: atom_id res chain seq x y z
N MET A 1 96.13 -36.59 47.63
CA MET A 1 95.15 -36.34 46.56
C MET A 1 94.00 -37.31 46.75
N ALA A 2 92.85 -36.82 47.22
CA ALA A 2 91.59 -37.55 47.25
C ALA A 2 90.47 -36.51 47.16
N GLN A 3 89.66 -36.62 46.10
CA GLN A 3 88.49 -35.76 45.85
C GLN A 3 87.44 -36.01 46.92
N VAL A 4 86.99 -34.93 47.56
CA VAL A 4 85.84 -34.90 48.46
C VAL A 4 84.58 -34.71 47.60
N PRO A 5 83.52 -35.54 47.77
CA PRO A 5 82.28 -35.39 47.01
C PRO A 5 81.50 -34.14 47.46
N PRO A 6 80.75 -33.48 46.56
CA PRO A 6 79.89 -32.36 46.93
C PRO A 6 78.72 -32.85 47.81
N PRO A 7 78.32 -32.06 48.82
CA PRO A 7 77.19 -32.39 49.68
C PRO A 7 75.84 -32.30 48.93
N PRO A 8 74.83 -33.06 49.38
CA PRO A 8 73.51 -33.09 48.77
C PRO A 8 72.78 -31.75 48.94
N THR A 9 72.15 -31.28 47.88
CA THR A 9 71.20 -30.15 47.87
C THR A 9 70.04 -30.43 48.82
N PRO A 10 69.85 -29.66 49.90
CA PRO A 10 68.63 -29.73 50.68
C PRO A 10 67.56 -28.85 50.03
N SER A 11 66.49 -29.51 49.62
CA SER A 11 65.11 -29.19 49.99
C SER A 11 64.62 -27.77 49.70
N GLY A 12 63.72 -27.69 48.71
CA GLY A 12 62.92 -26.50 48.43
C GLY A 12 62.38 -25.88 49.72
N SER A 13 62.67 -24.59 49.89
CA SER A 13 62.25 -23.80 51.03
C SER A 13 60.73 -23.85 51.16
N GLU A 14 60.23 -23.91 52.39
CA GLU A 14 58.79 -23.78 52.69
C GLU A 14 58.18 -22.53 52.03
N VAL A 15 59.00 -21.50 51.78
CA VAL A 15 58.63 -20.29 51.03
C VAL A 15 58.18 -20.60 49.60
N SER A 16 58.86 -21.50 48.88
CA SER A 16 58.47 -21.86 47.51
C SER A 16 57.18 -22.68 47.45
N LYS A 17 56.87 -23.46 48.49
CA LYS A 17 55.56 -24.12 48.65
C LYS A 17 54.45 -23.11 48.95
N VAL A 18 54.69 -22.17 49.85
CA VAL A 18 53.73 -21.10 50.17
C VAL A 18 53.44 -20.22 48.95
N GLU A 19 54.45 -19.87 48.15
CA GLU A 19 54.26 -19.09 46.92
C GLU A 19 53.48 -19.87 45.85
N SER A 20 53.72 -21.18 45.74
CA SER A 20 52.94 -22.06 44.86
C SER A 20 51.49 -22.19 45.31
N ASP A 21 51.24 -22.39 46.61
CA ASP A 21 49.89 -22.53 47.17
C ASP A 21 49.10 -21.22 47.07
N VAL A 22 49.75 -20.06 47.27
CA VAL A 22 49.15 -18.75 47.06
C VAL A 22 48.82 -18.53 45.57
N SER A 23 49.73 -18.89 44.66
CA SER A 23 49.49 -18.76 43.22
C SER A 23 48.37 -19.67 42.73
N GLN A 24 48.27 -20.90 43.24
CA GLN A 24 47.16 -21.82 42.96
C GLN A 24 45.83 -21.32 43.53
N THR A 25 45.85 -20.75 44.74
CA THR A 25 44.65 -20.17 45.37
C THR A 25 44.16 -18.93 44.62
N ILE A 26 45.07 -18.07 44.16
CA ILE A 26 44.74 -16.90 43.33
C ILE A 26 44.19 -17.36 41.97
N SER A 27 44.82 -18.35 41.33
CA SER A 27 44.33 -18.90 40.05
C SER A 27 42.96 -19.58 40.18
N LEU A 28 42.70 -20.28 41.29
CA LEU A 28 41.39 -20.87 41.60
C LEU A 28 40.35 -19.77 41.85
N ALA A 29 40.69 -18.72 42.60
CA ALA A 29 39.81 -17.58 42.84
C ALA A 29 39.47 -16.84 41.54
N ASP A 30 40.45 -16.60 40.67
CA ASP A 30 40.22 -15.99 39.35
C ASP A 30 39.36 -16.87 38.44
N SER A 31 39.55 -18.20 38.51
CA SER A 31 38.72 -19.16 37.76
C SER A 31 37.27 -19.17 38.27
N ILE A 32 37.05 -19.12 39.59
CA ILE A 32 35.71 -19.04 40.20
C ILE A 32 35.06 -17.69 39.88
N VAL A 33 35.82 -16.59 39.95
CA VAL A 33 35.33 -15.26 39.57
C VAL A 33 34.93 -15.25 38.11
N THR A 34 35.70 -15.85 37.21
CA THR A 34 35.37 -15.92 35.78
C THR A 34 34.14 -16.79 35.55
N LEU A 35 34.09 -17.98 36.18
CA LEU A 35 32.99 -18.93 36.09
C LEU A 35 31.66 -18.37 36.61
N LEU A 36 31.69 -17.46 37.59
CA LEU A 36 30.49 -16.80 38.12
C LEU A 36 30.18 -15.48 37.41
N ARG A 37 31.20 -14.72 36.98
CA ARG A 37 31.01 -13.41 36.36
C ARG A 37 30.34 -13.50 35.00
N GLU A 38 30.69 -14.48 34.17
CA GLU A 38 30.09 -14.62 32.84
C GLU A 38 28.59 -15.00 32.92
N PRO A 39 28.15 -16.04 33.66
CA PRO A 39 26.73 -16.35 33.80
C PRO A 39 25.94 -15.23 34.47
N VAL A 40 26.50 -14.57 35.49
CA VAL A 40 25.85 -13.44 36.16
C VAL A 40 25.72 -12.25 35.21
N SER A 41 26.76 -11.93 34.43
CA SER A 41 26.70 -10.86 33.42
C SER A 41 25.64 -11.17 32.34
N LEU A 42 25.57 -12.41 31.87
CA LEU A 42 24.55 -12.85 30.92
C LEU A 42 23.14 -12.75 31.52
N LEU A 43 22.95 -13.15 32.78
CA LEU A 43 21.67 -13.00 33.48
C LEU A 43 21.26 -11.53 33.62
N TYR A 44 22.18 -10.65 34.04
CA TYR A 44 21.91 -9.21 34.13
C TYR A 44 21.59 -8.59 32.77
N GLN A 45 22.32 -9.01 31.73
CA GLN A 45 22.07 -8.57 30.36
C GLN A 45 20.67 -9.01 29.89
N ASN A 46 20.31 -10.28 30.09
CA ASN A 46 18.99 -10.81 29.76
C ASN A 46 17.85 -10.10 30.51
N ILE A 47 18.05 -9.80 31.81
CA ILE A 47 17.08 -9.03 32.60
C ILE A 47 16.91 -7.62 32.01
N LYS A 48 18.01 -6.95 31.70
CA LYS A 48 17.98 -5.59 31.13
C LYS A 48 17.34 -5.56 29.75
N GLU A 49 17.69 -6.50 28.88
CA GLU A 49 17.10 -6.65 27.54
C GLU A 49 15.60 -6.89 27.64
N ARG A 50 15.17 -7.72 28.58
CA ARG A 50 13.76 -7.98 28.85
C ARG A 50 13.02 -6.76 29.38
N GLU A 51 13.58 -6.00 30.32
CA GLU A 51 12.96 -4.75 30.80
C GLU A 51 12.82 -3.71 29.68
N VAL A 52 13.81 -3.65 28.78
CA VAL A 52 13.76 -2.79 27.60
C VAL A 52 12.64 -3.25 26.66
N LEU A 53 12.53 -4.55 26.42
CA LEU A 53 11.50 -5.14 25.59
C LEU A 53 10.09 -4.90 26.14
N GLU A 54 9.88 -5.18 27.43
CA GLU A 54 8.62 -4.92 28.14
C GLU A 54 8.21 -3.44 28.02
N ARG A 55 9.17 -2.52 28.22
CA ARG A 55 8.95 -1.08 28.06
C ARG A 55 8.62 -0.69 26.62
N ASN A 56 9.22 -1.34 25.62
CA ASN A 56 9.01 -1.05 24.22
C ASN A 56 7.66 -1.58 23.70
N LEU A 57 7.14 -2.66 24.28
CA LEU A 57 5.84 -3.24 23.93
C LEU A 57 4.66 -2.41 24.49
N GLY A 58 4.87 -1.66 25.58
CA GLY A 58 3.84 -0.81 26.18
C GLY A 58 2.56 -1.60 26.48
N HIS A 59 1.40 -1.08 26.04
CA HIS A 59 0.10 -1.73 26.23
C HIS A 59 -0.04 -3.13 25.58
N TRP A 60 0.84 -3.50 24.65
CA TRP A 60 0.81 -4.82 24.03
C TRP A 60 1.50 -5.90 24.86
N GLN A 61 2.14 -5.54 25.98
CA GLN A 61 2.92 -6.47 26.80
C GLN A 61 2.11 -7.68 27.27
N THR A 62 0.84 -7.50 27.61
CA THR A 62 -0.03 -8.57 28.14
C THR A 62 -0.38 -9.63 27.10
N GLU A 63 -0.35 -9.29 25.82
CA GLU A 63 -0.63 -10.22 24.72
C GLU A 63 0.64 -10.75 24.07
N ALA A 64 1.67 -9.89 23.98
CA ALA A 64 2.96 -10.22 23.39
C ALA A 64 3.79 -11.19 24.23
N LEU A 65 3.51 -11.29 25.53
CA LEU A 65 4.19 -12.23 26.43
C LEU A 65 3.24 -13.33 26.86
N ASP A 66 3.69 -14.58 26.78
CA ASP A 66 2.95 -15.71 27.32
C ASP A 66 3.08 -15.83 28.85
N ASP A 67 2.44 -16.86 29.42
CA ASP A 67 2.48 -17.16 30.85
C ASP A 67 3.91 -17.43 31.37
N TYR A 68 4.80 -17.88 30.49
CA TYR A 68 6.22 -18.13 30.77
C TYR A 68 7.10 -16.92 30.47
N LYS A 69 6.51 -15.77 30.12
CA LYS A 69 7.19 -14.54 29.75
C LYS A 69 8.06 -14.68 28.49
N GLN A 70 7.74 -15.65 27.64
CA GLN A 70 8.29 -15.78 26.31
C GLN A 70 7.53 -14.89 25.33
N CYS A 71 8.27 -14.29 24.42
CA CYS A 71 7.69 -13.43 23.41
C CYS A 71 6.99 -14.21 22.31
N ARG A 72 5.81 -13.71 21.94
CA ARG A 72 5.04 -14.15 20.79
C ARG A 72 5.23 -13.14 19.66
N ILE A 73 5.20 -13.65 18.44
CA ILE A 73 5.27 -12.84 17.23
C ILE A 73 3.85 -12.35 16.92
N PRO A 74 3.61 -11.03 16.85
CA PRO A 74 2.33 -10.50 16.40
C PRO A 74 2.16 -10.77 14.91
N VAL A 75 0.95 -11.16 14.51
CA VAL A 75 0.58 -11.50 13.14
C VAL A 75 -0.69 -10.75 12.77
N LEU A 76 -0.61 -9.90 11.75
CA LEU A 76 -1.76 -9.20 11.18
C LEU A 76 -2.15 -9.86 9.86
N ARG A 77 -3.25 -10.60 9.91
CA ARG A 77 -3.78 -11.38 8.78
C ARG A 77 -4.82 -10.59 8.00
N LEU A 78 -4.95 -10.92 6.72
CA LEU A 78 -5.88 -10.26 5.81
C LEU A 78 -7.34 -10.33 6.30
N THR A 79 -7.82 -11.53 6.66
CA THR A 79 -9.24 -11.75 7.00
C THR A 79 -9.69 -10.94 8.21
N GLU A 80 -8.87 -10.93 9.27
CA GLU A 80 -9.11 -10.18 10.50
C GLU A 80 -9.09 -8.68 10.23
N PHE A 81 -8.16 -8.22 9.38
CA PHE A 81 -8.07 -6.82 8.99
C PHE A 81 -9.25 -6.37 8.11
N GLU A 82 -9.65 -7.13 7.10
CA GLU A 82 -10.83 -6.83 6.29
C GLU A 82 -12.11 -6.82 7.13
N THR A 83 -12.24 -7.77 8.07
CA THR A 83 -13.37 -7.78 9.02
C THR A 83 -13.41 -6.51 9.85
N HIS A 84 -12.24 -6.02 10.30
CA HIS A 84 -12.13 -4.76 10.99
C HIS A 84 -12.54 -3.57 10.10
N LEU A 85 -12.02 -3.50 8.87
CA LEU A 85 -12.37 -2.46 7.91
C LEU A 85 -13.88 -2.42 7.63
N VAL A 86 -14.51 -3.57 7.36
CA VAL A 86 -15.96 -3.66 7.12
C VAL A 86 -16.73 -3.18 8.35
N LYS A 87 -16.31 -3.57 9.56
CA LYS A 87 -16.97 -3.17 10.81
C LYS A 87 -16.89 -1.66 11.05
N THR A 88 -15.80 -1.01 10.67
CA THR A 88 -15.60 0.44 10.86
C THR A 88 -15.95 1.26 9.62
N ASP A 89 -16.37 0.61 8.52
CA ASP A 89 -16.39 1.18 7.18
C ASP A 89 -15.10 1.94 6.83
N GLY A 90 -13.96 1.45 7.34
CA GLY A 90 -12.65 2.07 7.17
C GLY A 90 -12.46 3.39 7.92
N HIS A 91 -13.46 3.89 8.65
CA HIS A 91 -13.34 5.07 9.49
C HIS A 91 -12.59 4.75 10.77
N LEU A 92 -11.50 5.46 10.99
CA LEU A 92 -10.66 5.34 12.17
C LEU A 92 -10.97 6.52 13.09
N LEU A 93 -11.76 6.26 14.14
CA LEU A 93 -12.21 7.31 15.05
C LEU A 93 -11.03 7.90 15.83
N ALA A 94 -11.09 9.21 16.10
CA ALA A 94 -10.13 9.86 16.96
C ALA A 94 -10.13 9.19 18.34
N LYS A 95 -8.94 8.86 18.84
CA LYS A 95 -8.80 8.45 20.25
C LYS A 95 -8.96 9.69 21.11
N THR A 96 -10.21 10.03 21.44
CA THR A 96 -10.44 11.06 22.46
C THR A 96 -9.89 10.53 23.78
N ALA A 97 -9.21 11.38 24.56
CA ALA A 97 -8.72 11.06 25.92
C ALA A 97 -9.85 10.73 26.93
N THR A 98 -11.07 10.45 26.44
CA THR A 98 -12.35 10.52 27.15
C THR A 98 -13.09 9.18 27.16
N ASP A 99 -12.44 8.06 26.84
CA ASP A 99 -12.90 6.73 27.32
C ASP A 99 -12.73 6.57 28.84
N SER A 100 -12.26 7.61 29.53
CA SER A 100 -12.16 7.73 30.98
C SER A 100 -13.42 8.27 31.68
N ARG A 101 -14.53 8.55 30.97
CA ARG A 101 -15.71 9.20 31.59
C ARG A 101 -17.09 8.56 31.39
N LEU A 102 -17.19 7.40 30.72
CA LEU A 102 -18.44 6.61 30.72
C LEU A 102 -18.43 5.54 31.83
N SER A 103 -18.29 5.99 33.07
CA SER A 103 -18.66 5.21 34.27
C SER A 103 -18.85 6.14 35.48
N SER A 104 -19.91 6.95 35.46
CA SER A 104 -20.49 7.47 36.70
C SER A 104 -21.92 7.98 36.48
N ASP A 105 -22.87 7.05 36.44
CA ASP A 105 -24.27 7.38 36.74
C ASP A 105 -24.46 7.32 38.26
N THR A 106 -24.50 8.48 38.90
CA THR A 106 -25.29 8.72 40.12
C THR A 106 -25.79 10.17 40.15
N ASN A 107 -27.08 10.32 39.89
CA ASN A 107 -28.05 11.28 40.47
C ASN A 107 -27.63 12.74 40.72
N SER A 108 -28.20 13.69 39.95
CA SER A 108 -29.20 14.68 40.44
C SER A 108 -29.54 15.80 39.41
N PRO A 109 -30.70 16.50 39.56
CA PRO A 109 -31.44 17.14 38.47
C PRO A 109 -31.37 18.68 38.39
N GLY A 110 -31.75 19.22 37.22
CA GLY A 110 -31.98 20.66 36.92
C GLY A 110 -30.86 21.25 36.05
N SER A 111 -31.04 21.87 34.87
CA SER A 111 -32.03 22.87 34.47
C SER A 111 -31.96 23.11 32.94
N HIS A 112 -33.12 23.04 32.26
CA HIS A 112 -33.59 23.76 31.05
C HIS A 112 -32.63 24.73 30.31
N LYS A 113 -32.31 24.56 29.01
CA LYS A 113 -33.00 24.99 27.74
C LYS A 113 -31.96 24.70 26.61
N THR A 114 -32.22 24.23 25.38
CA THR A 114 -33.32 24.45 24.43
C THR A 114 -33.26 23.36 23.36
N LEU A 115 -34.40 22.71 23.09
CA LEU A 115 -34.65 21.70 22.06
C LEU A 115 -35.53 22.32 20.96
N ARG A 116 -35.26 21.98 19.70
CA ARG A 116 -36.25 21.71 18.62
C ARG A 116 -35.53 20.89 17.54
N ASN A 117 -35.68 19.57 17.45
CA ASN A 117 -36.81 18.67 17.13
C ASN A 117 -36.98 18.39 15.63
N SER A 118 -36.71 17.14 15.23
CA SER A 118 -37.67 16.13 14.73
C SER A 118 -36.86 14.88 14.33
N MET A 119 -36.86 13.73 15.00
CA MET A 119 -37.91 12.82 15.49
C MET A 119 -38.87 12.33 14.39
N LEU A 120 -38.63 11.10 13.92
CA LEU A 120 -39.68 10.12 13.63
C LEU A 120 -39.28 8.78 14.27
N SER A 121 -40.22 8.28 15.06
CA SER A 121 -40.17 7.14 15.97
C SER A 121 -40.67 5.85 15.32
N TRP A 122 -40.11 4.70 15.71
CA TRP A 122 -40.83 3.42 15.76
C TRP A 122 -40.53 2.72 17.10
N GLY A 123 -41.57 2.10 17.66
CA GLY A 123 -41.70 1.67 19.06
C GLY A 123 -40.97 0.38 19.47
N PRO A 124 -41.28 -0.14 20.68
CA PRO A 124 -40.36 -0.96 21.47
C PRO A 124 -40.49 -2.47 21.23
N LEU A 125 -39.36 -3.18 21.27
CA LEU A 125 -39.27 -4.64 21.36
C LEU A 125 -39.09 -5.10 22.82
N PRO A 126 -39.56 -6.31 23.20
CA PRO A 126 -39.57 -6.81 24.57
C PRO A 126 -38.20 -7.35 25.03
N PRO A 127 -37.98 -7.54 26.35
CA PRO A 127 -36.68 -7.92 26.89
C PRO A 127 -36.44 -9.43 26.74
N LEU A 128 -35.28 -9.80 26.20
CA LEU A 128 -34.73 -11.15 26.33
C LEU A 128 -33.71 -11.21 27.49
N PRO A 129 -33.58 -12.35 28.17
CA PRO A 129 -33.00 -12.41 29.50
C PRO A 129 -31.46 -12.44 29.50
N PHE A 130 -30.95 -11.74 30.50
CA PHE A 130 -29.55 -11.62 30.91
C PHE A 130 -28.88 -12.99 31.13
N PHE A 131 -27.77 -13.24 30.41
CA PHE A 131 -26.67 -14.10 30.88
C PHE A 131 -25.38 -13.28 30.78
N TRP A 132 -24.96 -12.66 31.89
CA TRP A 132 -23.67 -11.99 31.99
C TRP A 132 -22.57 -13.03 32.13
N GLN A 133 -21.82 -13.27 31.06
CA GLN A 133 -20.41 -13.63 31.22
C GLN A 133 -19.63 -12.36 31.57
N LYS A 134 -18.83 -12.48 32.61
CA LYS A 134 -18.05 -11.44 33.27
C LYS A 134 -16.89 -11.01 32.34
N ASN A 135 -17.17 -10.26 31.29
CA ASN A 135 -16.12 -9.57 30.53
C ASN A 135 -15.66 -8.37 31.36
N ALA A 136 -14.43 -8.47 31.87
CA ALA A 136 -13.78 -7.37 32.54
C ALA A 136 -13.72 -6.17 31.59
N SER A 137 -14.34 -5.05 31.99
CA SER A 137 -14.15 -3.76 31.34
C SER A 137 -12.64 -3.43 31.31
N PRO A 138 -12.12 -2.87 30.20
CA PRO A 138 -10.72 -2.47 30.14
C PRO A 138 -10.48 -1.36 31.17
N GLN A 139 -9.56 -1.58 32.11
CA GLN A 139 -9.10 -0.51 32.99
C GLN A 139 -8.30 0.52 32.17
N PRO A 140 -8.36 1.81 32.55
CA PRO A 140 -7.51 2.84 31.95
C PRO A 140 -6.06 2.57 32.33
N ASP A 141 -5.33 1.99 31.39
CA ASP A 141 -3.96 1.54 31.58
C ASP A 141 -2.99 2.74 31.56
N LYS A 142 -2.22 2.91 32.65
CA LYS A 142 -1.23 3.99 32.84
C LYS A 142 0.13 3.69 32.19
N SER A 143 0.19 2.63 31.39
CA SER A 143 1.43 2.19 30.73
C SER A 143 1.87 3.17 29.64
N PRO A 144 3.18 3.37 29.42
CA PRO A 144 3.68 4.23 28.36
C PRO A 144 3.33 3.67 26.96
N PRO A 145 3.20 4.53 25.94
CA PRO A 145 2.91 4.08 24.58
C PRO A 145 4.03 3.17 24.06
N ALA A 146 3.64 2.12 23.34
CA ALA A 146 4.57 1.21 22.69
C ALA A 146 5.49 1.96 21.72
N LYS A 147 6.78 1.65 21.77
CA LYS A 147 7.82 2.26 20.92
C LYS A 147 8.12 1.47 19.65
N ALA A 148 7.52 0.28 19.50
CA ALA A 148 7.67 -0.52 18.30
C ALA A 148 6.95 0.14 17.10
N CYS A 149 7.60 0.18 15.93
CA CYS A 149 7.06 0.81 14.72
C CYS A 149 5.69 0.24 14.30
N TRP A 150 5.54 -1.08 14.34
CA TRP A 150 4.24 -1.72 14.05
C TRP A 150 3.16 -1.31 15.06
N ALA A 151 3.51 -1.09 16.33
CA ALA A 151 2.53 -0.68 17.34
C ALA A 151 2.05 0.76 17.11
N SER A 152 2.92 1.64 16.63
CA SER A 152 2.52 2.98 16.18
C SER A 152 1.62 2.94 14.95
N LEU A 153 1.89 2.04 14.00
CA LEU A 153 1.00 1.81 12.85
C LEU A 153 -0.38 1.31 13.31
N LEU A 154 -0.43 0.28 14.16
CA LEU A 154 -1.69 -0.24 14.70
C LEU A 154 -2.47 0.84 15.46
N ARG A 155 -1.78 1.65 16.28
CA ARG A 155 -2.40 2.81 16.97
C ARG A 155 -3.03 3.76 15.97
N ALA A 156 -2.32 4.11 14.89
CA ALA A 156 -2.83 4.99 13.84
C ALA A 156 -4.05 4.39 13.11
N LEU A 157 -4.09 3.07 12.99
CA LEU A 157 -5.20 2.28 12.45
C LEU A 157 -6.35 2.05 13.44
N GLY A 158 -6.30 2.67 14.63
CA GLY A 158 -7.32 2.45 15.67
C GLY A 158 -7.33 1.03 16.25
N ILE A 159 -6.33 0.21 15.94
CA ILE A 159 -6.19 -1.17 16.42
C ILE A 159 -5.42 -1.14 17.75
N GLY A 160 -6.00 -1.75 18.77
CA GLY A 160 -5.42 -1.87 20.10
C GLY A 160 -5.55 -3.28 20.68
N PRO A 161 -4.93 -3.50 21.85
CA PRO A 161 -5.07 -4.76 22.59
C PRO A 161 -6.55 -5.10 22.85
N GLY A 162 -6.87 -6.39 22.86
CA GLY A 162 -8.19 -6.95 23.15
C GLY A 162 -9.18 -6.90 21.99
N MET A 163 -8.82 -6.30 20.85
CA MET A 163 -9.70 -6.22 19.68
C MET A 163 -9.76 -7.52 18.87
N ASN A 164 -8.90 -8.50 19.16
CA ASN A 164 -8.78 -9.78 18.43
C ASN A 164 -8.53 -9.63 16.93
N ILE A 165 -7.84 -8.55 16.52
CA ILE A 165 -7.43 -8.33 15.12
C ILE A 165 -6.00 -8.82 14.89
N VAL A 166 -5.13 -8.63 15.87
CA VAL A 166 -3.74 -9.12 15.85
C VAL A 166 -3.74 -10.53 16.44
N GLY A 167 -3.30 -11.50 15.64
CA GLY A 167 -3.00 -12.84 16.08
C GLY A 167 -1.61 -12.94 16.72
N TRP A 168 -1.35 -14.03 17.43
CA TRP A 168 -0.08 -14.25 18.12
C TRP A 168 0.40 -15.67 17.88
N ARG A 169 1.63 -15.84 17.39
CA ARG A 169 2.24 -17.15 17.21
C ARG A 169 3.53 -17.31 18.03
N PRO A 170 3.90 -18.54 18.42
CA PRO A 170 5.20 -18.80 19.05
C PRO A 170 6.39 -18.43 18.14
N SER A 171 7.47 -17.93 18.74
CA SER A 171 8.75 -17.66 18.07
C SER A 171 9.58 -18.95 17.92
N ASN A 172 9.06 -19.91 17.16
CA ASN A 172 9.75 -21.20 16.94
C ASN A 172 10.97 -21.07 16.01
N ASP A 173 11.06 -19.98 15.25
CA ASP A 173 12.07 -19.76 14.20
C ASP A 173 13.33 -19.05 14.73
N GLY A 174 13.45 -18.90 16.06
CA GLY A 174 14.38 -17.98 16.67
C GLY A 174 13.79 -16.57 16.74
N PHE A 175 14.17 -15.83 17.76
CA PHE A 175 13.74 -14.45 17.98
C PHE A 175 14.06 -13.61 16.75
N ILE A 176 13.05 -13.04 16.07
CA ILE A 176 13.28 -11.96 15.11
C ILE A 176 13.50 -10.68 15.92
N SER A 177 14.63 -10.63 16.60
CA SER A 177 15.05 -9.44 17.34
C SER A 177 15.50 -8.41 16.33
N THR A 178 14.76 -7.31 16.25
CA THR A 178 15.33 -6.10 15.64
C THR A 178 16.62 -5.72 16.40
N GLN A 179 17.57 -5.09 15.72
CA GLN A 179 18.82 -4.59 16.33
C GLN A 179 18.58 -3.59 17.48
N ASN A 180 17.33 -3.12 17.66
CA ASN A 180 16.89 -2.23 18.72
C ASN A 180 16.17 -2.94 19.89
N GLY A 181 16.19 -4.28 19.95
CA GLY A 181 15.57 -5.05 21.04
C GLY A 181 14.03 -5.03 21.01
N GLY A 182 13.42 -4.92 19.82
CA GLY A 182 11.98 -5.02 19.60
C GLY A 182 11.60 -6.25 18.76
N ILE A 183 10.34 -6.67 18.85
CA ILE A 183 9.74 -7.77 18.08
C ILE A 183 9.27 -7.25 16.72
N GLU A 184 9.50 -7.99 15.64
CA GLU A 184 8.89 -7.72 14.33
C GLU A 184 7.47 -8.27 14.25
N MET A 185 6.60 -7.58 13.52
CA MET A 185 5.24 -8.05 13.24
C MET A 185 5.20 -8.68 11.85
N GLU A 186 4.55 -9.84 11.75
CA GLU A 186 4.22 -10.42 10.45
C GLU A 186 2.93 -9.82 9.93
N VAL A 187 2.94 -9.42 8.67
CA VAL A 187 1.81 -8.79 8.01
C VAL A 187 1.62 -9.46 6.66
N ASP A 188 0.40 -9.89 6.36
CA ASP A 188 0.06 -10.29 5.00
C ASP A 188 0.17 -9.03 4.11
N GLY A 189 0.92 -9.09 3.01
CA GLY A 189 1.21 -7.90 2.20
C GLY A 189 -0.04 -7.20 1.65
N ALA A 190 -1.12 -7.95 1.43
CA ALA A 190 -2.46 -7.44 1.14
C ALA A 190 -2.96 -6.40 2.16
N VAL A 191 -2.66 -6.57 3.45
CA VAL A 191 -3.01 -5.61 4.51
C VAL A 191 -2.32 -4.27 4.27
N LEU A 192 -1.03 -4.27 3.92
CA LEU A 192 -0.33 -3.03 3.57
C LEU A 192 -0.90 -2.39 2.31
N CYS A 193 -1.26 -3.19 1.30
CA CYS A 193 -1.92 -2.72 0.09
C CYS A 193 -3.27 -2.04 0.39
N HIS A 194 -4.06 -2.58 1.32
CA HIS A 194 -5.29 -1.92 1.78
C HIS A 194 -5.02 -0.59 2.45
N ILE A 195 -4.09 -0.54 3.41
CA ILE A 195 -3.72 0.69 4.11
C ILE A 195 -3.27 1.77 3.12
N MET A 196 -2.42 1.42 2.16
CA MET A 196 -1.93 2.35 1.15
C MET A 196 -3.03 2.84 0.21
N ASN A 197 -3.91 1.96 -0.27
CA ASN A 197 -5.02 2.36 -1.14
C ASN A 197 -6.02 3.30 -0.42
N LEU A 198 -6.35 2.99 0.83
CA LEU A 198 -7.40 3.70 1.56
C LEU A 198 -6.92 5.04 2.13
N TYR A 199 -5.67 5.11 2.57
CA TYR A 199 -5.20 6.25 3.35
C TYR A 199 -4.02 7.01 2.72
N SER A 200 -3.46 6.61 1.58
CA SER A 200 -2.34 7.37 0.99
C SER A 200 -2.79 8.68 0.30
N PRO A 201 -2.01 9.78 0.42
CA PRO A 201 -2.18 11.02 -0.35
C PRO A 201 -1.89 10.88 -1.83
N SER A 202 -1.51 9.69 -2.30
CA SER A 202 -0.68 9.49 -3.50
C SER A 202 -1.25 10.06 -4.81
N LEU A 203 -2.55 10.36 -4.81
CA LEU A 203 -3.24 11.00 -5.92
C LEU A 203 -3.76 12.38 -5.55
N ASN A 204 -3.16 13.09 -4.60
CA ASN A 204 -3.46 14.50 -4.37
C ASN A 204 -3.23 15.22 -5.69
N PRO A 205 -4.30 15.69 -6.36
CA PRO A 205 -4.20 16.34 -7.66
C PRO A 205 -3.18 17.47 -7.60
N GLU A 206 -3.17 18.25 -6.53
CA GLU A 206 -2.38 19.48 -6.40
C GLU A 206 -0.87 19.25 -6.50
N THR A 207 -0.35 18.11 -6.03
CA THR A 207 1.08 17.78 -6.12
C THR A 207 1.52 17.57 -7.58
N TYR A 208 0.58 17.28 -8.49
CA TYR A 208 0.82 17.02 -9.92
C TYR A 208 0.33 18.14 -10.84
N TRP A 209 -0.27 19.21 -10.30
CA TRP A 209 -0.83 20.34 -11.07
C TRP A 209 0.21 21.20 -11.82
N GLY A 210 1.51 20.89 -11.73
CA GLY A 210 2.59 21.60 -12.43
C GLY A 210 3.45 20.76 -13.37
N GLY A 211 3.26 19.43 -13.42
CA GLY A 211 4.07 18.53 -14.23
C GLY A 211 3.57 18.42 -15.67
N SER A 212 4.50 18.27 -16.63
CA SER A 212 4.19 17.65 -17.93
C SER A 212 3.40 16.36 -17.72
N ALA A 213 2.52 15.98 -18.66
CA ALA A 213 1.74 14.74 -18.61
C ALA A 213 2.66 13.55 -18.31
N GLY A 214 2.81 13.21 -17.04
CA GLY A 214 3.66 12.16 -16.54
C GLY A 214 2.84 10.89 -16.38
N ARG A 215 3.48 9.74 -16.56
CA ARG A 215 2.92 8.47 -16.09
C ARG A 215 2.59 8.64 -14.61
N VAL A 216 1.42 8.15 -14.16
CA VAL A 216 1.16 8.08 -12.71
C VAL A 216 2.33 7.34 -12.09
N PRO A 217 2.98 7.90 -11.06
CA PRO A 217 4.06 7.20 -10.40
C PRO A 217 3.50 5.90 -9.87
N SER A 218 4.06 4.78 -10.30
CA SER A 218 3.80 3.52 -9.65
C SER A 218 4.55 3.55 -8.31
N TYR A 219 3.85 3.72 -7.20
CA TYR A 219 4.41 3.50 -5.86
C TYR A 219 4.94 2.08 -5.68
N ALA A 220 4.40 1.10 -6.42
CA ALA A 220 5.02 -0.22 -6.52
C ALA A 220 6.51 -0.16 -6.96
N SER A 221 6.91 0.88 -7.71
CA SER A 221 8.32 1.11 -8.07
C SER A 221 9.10 2.02 -7.11
N LYS A 222 8.44 2.66 -6.13
CA LYS A 222 9.06 3.63 -5.21
C LYS A 222 9.40 3.06 -3.83
N GLU A 223 9.03 1.82 -3.55
CA GLU A 223 9.36 1.10 -2.31
C GLU A 223 8.99 1.88 -1.02
N SER A 224 8.10 2.87 -1.14
CA SER A 224 7.66 3.73 -0.04
C SER A 224 6.38 4.50 -0.37
N CYS A 225 5.62 4.81 0.67
CA CYS A 225 4.33 5.46 0.65
C CYS A 225 4.25 6.45 1.83
N ILE A 226 3.83 7.69 1.56
CA ILE A 226 3.51 8.66 2.60
C ILE A 226 2.06 8.46 3.00
N LEU A 227 1.74 8.57 4.28
CA LEU A 227 0.40 8.47 4.87
C LEU A 227 0.16 9.75 5.72
N PRO A 228 -1.09 10.14 6.00
CA PRO A 228 -1.43 11.28 6.88
C PRO A 228 -0.90 11.17 8.31
N PHE A 229 -0.37 10.01 8.68
CA PHE A 229 0.01 9.65 10.04
C PHE A 229 1.42 9.05 10.10
N GLY A 230 2.19 9.12 9.01
CA GLY A 230 3.55 8.60 8.96
C GLY A 230 4.00 8.20 7.56
N ARG A 231 5.12 7.49 7.48
CA ARG A 231 5.69 7.00 6.23
C ARG A 231 5.93 5.50 6.33
N LEU A 232 5.41 4.77 5.36
CA LEU A 232 5.62 3.33 5.19
C LEU A 232 6.68 3.14 4.09
N ALA A 233 7.73 2.40 4.37
CA ALA A 233 8.75 2.03 3.37
C ALA A 233 9.00 0.52 3.45
N TRP A 234 9.44 -0.10 2.35
CA TRP A 234 9.74 -1.53 2.34
C TRP A 234 10.90 -1.85 1.42
N THR A 235 11.64 -2.91 1.73
CA THR A 235 12.79 -3.37 0.94
C THR A 235 12.82 -4.89 0.91
N LYS A 236 13.25 -5.46 -0.22
CA LYS A 236 13.42 -6.92 -0.35
C LYS A 236 14.85 -7.31 0.04
N THR A 237 15.00 -8.08 1.11
CA THR A 237 16.29 -8.55 1.65
C THR A 237 16.21 -10.06 1.84
N GLY A 238 17.17 -10.82 1.30
CA GLY A 238 17.19 -12.28 1.49
C GLY A 238 15.99 -13.05 0.92
N GLY A 239 15.22 -12.44 0.01
CA GLY A 239 13.98 -13.01 -0.52
C GLY A 239 12.72 -12.63 0.25
N GLU A 240 12.86 -12.02 1.43
CA GLU A 240 11.76 -11.55 2.27
C GLU A 240 11.56 -10.04 2.12
N ILE A 241 10.33 -9.57 2.35
CA ILE A 241 10.01 -8.14 2.34
C ILE A 241 10.04 -7.63 3.78
N HIS A 242 10.93 -6.69 4.05
CA HIS A 242 10.98 -5.96 5.31
C HIS A 242 10.34 -4.59 5.11
N ALA A 243 9.31 -4.30 5.90
CA ALA A 243 8.69 -2.99 5.94
C ALA A 243 9.10 -2.23 7.21
N HIS A 244 9.11 -0.91 7.10
CA HIS A 244 9.36 0.02 8.18
C HIS A 244 8.31 1.12 8.17
N PHE A 245 7.82 1.46 9.36
CA PHE A 245 6.88 2.56 9.55
C PHE A 245 7.53 3.64 10.42
N GLU A 246 7.72 4.82 9.83
CA GLU A 246 8.14 6.04 10.50
C GLU A 246 6.89 6.79 10.96
N PRO A 247 6.56 6.79 12.26
CA PRO A 247 5.34 7.44 12.74
C PRO A 247 5.42 8.97 12.60
N GLY A 248 4.28 9.58 12.24
CA GLY A 248 4.10 11.02 12.32
C GLY A 248 3.96 11.51 13.78
N PRO A 249 3.75 12.82 13.99
CA PRO A 249 3.40 13.39 15.29
C PRO A 249 2.23 12.67 15.97
N GLU A 250 2.24 12.60 17.31
CA GLU A 250 1.17 11.92 18.07
C GLU A 250 -0.24 12.41 17.72
N LYS A 251 -0.38 13.72 17.47
CA LYS A 251 -1.64 14.33 17.04
C LYS A 251 -2.18 13.70 15.74
N GLU A 252 -1.30 13.36 14.80
CA GLU A 252 -1.67 12.74 13.52
C GLU A 252 -1.97 11.24 13.69
N LEU A 253 -1.21 10.55 14.55
CA LEU A 253 -1.49 9.16 14.92
C LEU A 253 -2.88 9.01 15.53
N ASP A 254 -3.28 9.93 16.42
CA ASP A 254 -4.57 9.87 17.12
C ASP A 254 -5.72 10.58 16.40
N ALA A 255 -5.43 11.31 15.30
CA ALA A 255 -6.45 12.00 14.52
C ALA A 255 -7.46 11.01 13.91
N GLU A 256 -8.70 11.48 13.74
CA GLU A 256 -9.68 10.77 12.93
C GLU A 256 -9.20 10.65 11.49
N LYS A 257 -9.44 9.48 10.87
CA LYS A 257 -9.08 9.22 9.47
C LYS A 257 -10.27 8.58 8.78
N ALA A 258 -10.64 9.08 7.62
CA ALA A 258 -11.60 8.42 6.74
C ALA A 258 -10.89 7.83 5.51
N PRO A 259 -11.43 6.76 4.90
CA PRO A 259 -10.97 6.30 3.60
C PRO A 259 -11.06 7.43 2.58
N PHE A 260 -10.01 7.63 1.80
CA PHE A 260 -9.97 8.63 0.74
C PHE A 260 -10.27 10.08 1.20
N ASP A 261 -10.08 10.40 2.49
CA ASP A 261 -10.39 11.72 3.09
C ASP A 261 -9.56 12.88 2.50
N GLN A 262 -8.46 12.54 1.81
CA GLN A 262 -7.50 13.51 1.30
C GLN A 262 -7.93 14.21 0.02
N PHE A 263 -9.02 13.76 -0.59
CA PHE A 263 -9.55 14.43 -1.76
C PHE A 263 -10.50 15.54 -1.28
N ASP A 264 -10.10 16.81 -1.46
CA ASP A 264 -10.96 18.00 -1.22
C ASP A 264 -12.06 18.12 -2.29
N TYR A 265 -12.82 17.04 -2.44
CA TYR A 265 -14.02 16.98 -3.22
C TYR A 265 -15.19 16.83 -2.25
N SER A 266 -15.37 17.83 -1.38
CA SER A 266 -16.52 17.91 -0.45
C SER A 266 -17.89 17.71 -1.13
N GLN A 267 -17.96 17.94 -2.45
CA GLN A 267 -19.13 17.72 -3.31
C GLN A 267 -19.28 16.28 -3.87
N TYR A 268 -18.26 15.43 -3.78
CA TYR A 268 -18.21 14.06 -4.34
C TYR A 268 -17.97 13.05 -3.23
N ARG A 269 -18.89 12.98 -2.26
CA ARG A 269 -18.81 12.02 -1.17
C ARG A 269 -19.54 10.73 -1.55
N LEU A 270 -18.91 9.59 -1.28
CA LEU A 270 -19.64 8.34 -1.23
C LEU A 270 -20.65 8.39 -0.07
N ASP A 271 -21.72 7.61 -0.19
CA ASP A 271 -22.69 7.51 0.88
C ASP A 271 -22.00 6.98 2.15
N PRO A 272 -22.30 7.54 3.34
CA PRO A 272 -21.78 7.01 4.59
C PRO A 272 -22.11 5.51 4.72
N ASN A 273 -21.18 4.72 5.25
CA ASN A 273 -21.30 3.26 5.40
C ASN A 273 -21.21 2.45 4.10
N THR A 274 -20.66 3.02 3.02
CA THR A 274 -20.47 2.32 1.74
C THR A 274 -19.02 2.30 1.27
N TRP A 275 -18.09 2.93 2.00
CA TRP A 275 -16.71 3.12 1.56
C TRP A 275 -16.01 1.80 1.29
N ILE A 276 -16.03 0.90 2.27
CA ILE A 276 -15.32 -0.38 2.18
C ILE A 276 -16.01 -1.32 1.20
N THR A 277 -17.34 -1.33 1.15
CA THR A 277 -18.07 -2.15 0.15
C THR A 277 -17.73 -1.69 -1.28
N THR A 278 -17.73 -0.38 -1.53
CA THR A 278 -17.37 0.20 -2.83
C THR A 278 -15.92 -0.11 -3.19
N TYR A 279 -15.02 -0.04 -2.21
CA TYR A 279 -13.61 -0.37 -2.37
C TYR A 279 -13.35 -1.84 -2.68
N LEU A 280 -13.96 -2.77 -1.92
CA LEU A 280 -13.81 -4.20 -2.17
C LEU A 280 -14.42 -4.61 -3.52
N THR A 281 -15.54 -4.00 -3.92
CA THR A 281 -16.12 -4.16 -5.26
C THR A 281 -15.13 -3.77 -6.34
N ALA A 282 -14.45 -2.63 -6.16
CA ALA A 282 -13.45 -2.15 -7.10
C ALA A 282 -12.17 -2.98 -7.13
N LEU A 283 -11.77 -3.59 -6.01
CA LEU A 283 -10.67 -4.55 -5.98
C LEU A 283 -11.01 -5.86 -6.70
N GLU A 284 -12.26 -6.32 -6.60
CA GLU A 284 -12.73 -7.56 -7.22
C GLU A 284 -12.89 -7.40 -8.74
N HIS A 285 -13.59 -6.34 -9.16
CA HIS A 285 -13.99 -6.16 -10.57
C HIS A 285 -13.14 -5.14 -11.32
N GLY A 286 -12.11 -4.61 -10.66
CA GLY A 286 -11.26 -3.55 -11.16
C GLY A 286 -11.89 -2.16 -11.13
N THR A 287 -13.19 -2.02 -10.84
CA THR A 287 -13.89 -0.74 -10.70
C THR A 287 -15.13 -0.86 -9.81
N SER A 288 -15.52 0.23 -9.15
CA SER A 288 -16.72 0.24 -8.30
C SER A 288 -18.04 0.45 -9.05
N ASP A 289 -18.00 0.79 -10.34
CA ASP A 289 -19.19 1.03 -11.16
C ASP A 289 -19.35 -0.11 -12.18
N SER A 290 -20.45 -0.85 -12.10
CA SER A 290 -20.73 -1.99 -12.99
C SER A 290 -20.77 -1.61 -14.48
N ASP A 291 -21.13 -0.37 -14.80
CA ASP A 291 -21.13 0.11 -16.17
C ASP A 291 -19.72 0.35 -16.71
N LEU A 292 -18.72 0.37 -15.83
CA LEU A 292 -17.31 0.42 -16.21
C LEU A 292 -16.66 -0.97 -16.30
N HIS A 293 -17.37 -2.06 -16.01
CA HIS A 293 -16.81 -3.40 -16.20
C HIS A 293 -16.42 -3.61 -17.66
N LEU A 294 -15.15 -3.94 -17.92
CA LEU A 294 -14.71 -4.33 -19.27
C LEU A 294 -15.35 -5.67 -19.64
N ALA A 295 -15.38 -5.98 -20.94
CA ALA A 295 -15.79 -7.30 -21.39
C ALA A 295 -14.77 -8.36 -20.92
N GLU A 296 -15.22 -9.61 -20.82
CA GLU A 296 -14.37 -10.74 -20.44
C GLU A 296 -13.16 -10.90 -21.38
N ILE A 297 -12.08 -11.47 -20.88
CA ILE A 297 -10.82 -11.59 -21.62
C ILE A 297 -10.99 -12.47 -22.86
N GLU A 298 -11.83 -13.50 -22.73
CA GLU A 298 -12.17 -14.49 -23.74
C GLU A 298 -13.22 -14.01 -24.75
N ALA A 299 -13.86 -12.85 -24.50
CA ALA A 299 -14.86 -12.30 -25.39
C ALA A 299 -14.24 -11.91 -26.76
N PRO A 300 -15.04 -11.94 -27.85
CA PRO A 300 -14.59 -11.49 -29.16
C PRO A 300 -14.01 -10.07 -29.12
N ILE A 301 -12.99 -9.81 -29.95
CA ILE A 301 -12.28 -8.51 -29.93
C ILE A 301 -13.22 -7.33 -30.20
N THR A 302 -14.20 -7.48 -31.10
CA THR A 302 -15.21 -6.45 -31.38
C THR A 302 -16.04 -6.11 -30.14
N GLU A 303 -16.49 -7.09 -29.37
CA GLU A 303 -17.22 -6.85 -28.11
C GLU A 303 -16.35 -6.12 -27.09
N ARG A 304 -15.08 -6.53 -26.97
CA ARG A 304 -14.11 -5.86 -26.08
C ARG A 304 -13.87 -4.41 -26.48
N ILE A 305 -13.86 -4.10 -27.78
CA ILE A 305 -13.72 -2.74 -28.32
C ILE A 305 -14.96 -1.89 -28.02
N GLU A 306 -16.15 -2.42 -28.29
CA GLU A 306 -17.41 -1.73 -28.01
C GLU A 306 -17.51 -1.38 -26.53
N ARG A 307 -17.21 -2.35 -25.67
CA ARG A 307 -17.26 -2.16 -24.22
C ARG A 307 -16.20 -1.18 -23.73
N LEU A 308 -14.96 -1.30 -24.20
CA LEU A 308 -13.90 -0.34 -23.88
C LEU A 308 -14.30 1.10 -24.28
N SER A 309 -14.84 1.27 -25.49
CA SER A 309 -15.27 2.57 -26.00
C SER A 309 -16.39 3.17 -25.13
N TYR A 310 -17.36 2.35 -24.73
CA TYR A 310 -18.42 2.74 -23.81
C TYR A 310 -17.85 3.18 -22.45
N CYS A 311 -17.00 2.38 -21.83
CA CYS A 311 -16.44 2.67 -20.51
C CYS A 311 -15.58 3.94 -20.53
N MET A 312 -14.75 4.14 -21.55
CA MET A 312 -13.90 5.34 -21.67
C MET A 312 -14.72 6.61 -21.89
N ASN A 313 -15.80 6.54 -22.67
CA ASN A 313 -16.74 7.65 -22.78
C ASN A 313 -17.43 7.92 -21.43
N LYS A 314 -17.88 6.88 -20.73
CA LYS A 314 -18.52 7.02 -19.42
C LYS A 314 -17.55 7.59 -18.37
N LEU A 315 -16.26 7.30 -18.45
CA LEU A 315 -15.22 7.91 -17.60
C LEU A 315 -14.98 9.37 -17.95
N ALA A 316 -14.94 9.73 -19.23
CA ALA A 316 -14.71 11.10 -19.68
C ALA A 316 -15.88 12.05 -19.36
N PHE A 317 -17.11 11.55 -19.38
CA PHE A 317 -18.35 12.31 -19.15
C PHE A 317 -19.08 11.92 -17.86
N ALA A 318 -18.37 11.29 -16.91
CA ALA A 318 -18.95 10.75 -15.69
C ALA A 318 -19.70 11.80 -14.85
N SER A 319 -20.74 11.33 -14.17
CA SER A 319 -21.50 12.05 -13.14
C SER A 319 -20.61 12.52 -11.98
N LEU A 320 -21.17 13.37 -11.11
CA LEU A 320 -20.54 13.86 -9.88
C LEU A 320 -20.28 12.76 -8.82
N THR A 321 -20.58 11.50 -9.11
CA THR A 321 -20.35 10.39 -8.17
C THR A 321 -18.90 9.91 -8.29
N PRO A 322 -18.12 9.89 -7.20
CA PRO A 322 -16.75 9.38 -7.25
C PRO A 322 -16.79 7.88 -7.59
N ARG A 323 -15.92 7.46 -8.50
CA ARG A 323 -15.75 6.05 -8.89
C ARG A 323 -14.37 5.58 -8.49
N LEU A 324 -14.24 4.33 -8.09
CA LEU A 324 -12.94 3.68 -7.92
C LEU A 324 -12.60 2.94 -9.21
N VAL A 325 -11.38 3.11 -9.69
CA VAL A 325 -10.86 2.38 -10.86
C VAL A 325 -9.44 1.94 -10.57
N SER A 326 -9.17 0.66 -10.75
CA SER A 326 -7.89 0.05 -10.44
C SER A 326 -6.86 0.17 -11.56
N SER A 327 -5.59 0.02 -11.19
CA SER A 327 -4.47 -0.14 -12.13
C SER A 327 -4.67 -1.31 -13.09
N ALA A 328 -5.14 -2.46 -12.59
CA ALA A 328 -5.42 -3.66 -13.38
C ALA A 328 -6.49 -3.40 -14.46
N TRP A 329 -7.53 -2.63 -14.12
CA TRP A 329 -8.56 -2.22 -15.09
C TRP A 329 -7.97 -1.40 -16.24
N PHE A 330 -7.12 -0.41 -15.92
CA PHE A 330 -6.46 0.41 -16.95
C PHE A 330 -5.47 -0.40 -17.78
N GLU A 331 -4.78 -1.37 -17.19
CA GLU A 331 -3.87 -2.24 -17.92
C GLU A 331 -4.62 -3.16 -18.88
N GLU A 332 -5.77 -3.71 -18.47
CA GLU A 332 -6.63 -4.49 -19.37
C GLU A 332 -7.21 -3.63 -20.50
N ALA A 333 -7.69 -2.42 -20.18
CA ALA A 333 -8.13 -1.46 -21.18
C ALA A 333 -7.00 -1.12 -22.18
N ALA A 334 -5.78 -0.92 -21.68
CA ALA A 334 -4.60 -0.67 -22.49
C ALA A 334 -4.27 -1.88 -23.37
N ARG A 335 -4.36 -3.10 -22.82
CA ARG A 335 -4.14 -4.35 -23.57
C ARG A 335 -5.09 -4.48 -24.75
N VAL A 336 -6.39 -4.21 -24.57
CA VAL A 336 -7.37 -4.18 -25.67
C VAL A 336 -6.95 -3.17 -26.74
N LYS A 337 -6.63 -1.94 -26.32
CA LYS A 337 -6.22 -0.88 -27.25
C LYS A 337 -4.94 -1.24 -28.02
N ARG A 338 -3.91 -1.76 -27.35
CA ARG A 338 -2.66 -2.24 -27.97
C ARG A 338 -2.91 -3.42 -28.90
N ARG A 339 -3.81 -4.34 -28.53
CA ARG A 339 -4.19 -5.49 -29.37
C ARG A 339 -4.80 -5.06 -30.69
N VAL A 340 -5.49 -3.93 -30.74
CA VAL A 340 -6.15 -3.42 -31.96
C VAL A 340 -5.23 -2.50 -32.77
N LEU A 341 -4.43 -1.66 -32.11
CA LEU A 341 -3.63 -0.65 -32.82
C LEU A 341 -2.19 -1.07 -33.13
N ALA A 342 -1.65 -2.08 -32.43
CA ALA A 342 -0.23 -2.43 -32.49
C ALA A 342 0.06 -3.93 -32.29
N GLN A 343 -0.89 -4.82 -32.60
CA GLN A 343 -0.76 -6.28 -32.43
C GLN A 343 -0.34 -6.72 -31.02
N GLY A 344 -0.80 -6.01 -29.99
CA GLY A 344 -0.42 -6.27 -28.59
C GLY A 344 0.76 -5.42 -28.11
N GLY A 345 1.29 -4.53 -28.96
CA GLY A 345 2.37 -3.59 -28.67
C GLY A 345 3.61 -3.80 -29.52
N GLU A 346 3.72 -4.94 -30.22
CA GLU A 346 4.94 -5.36 -30.94
C GLU A 346 5.03 -4.84 -32.38
N ASP A 347 3.90 -4.60 -33.05
CA ASP A 347 3.86 -4.12 -34.43
C ASP A 347 3.51 -2.62 -34.48
N HIS A 348 4.47 -1.79 -34.86
CA HIS A 348 4.30 -0.33 -34.96
C HIS A 348 3.97 0.13 -36.39
N SER A 349 3.75 -0.79 -37.34
CA SER A 349 3.61 -0.49 -38.76
C SER A 349 2.39 0.35 -39.10
N PHE A 350 1.25 0.15 -38.42
CA PHE A 350 0.07 0.99 -38.65
C PHE A 350 0.31 2.45 -38.27
N PHE A 351 0.95 2.68 -37.12
CA PHE A 351 1.40 4.01 -36.71
C PHE A 351 2.38 4.62 -37.73
N ALA A 352 3.37 3.84 -38.16
CA ALA A 352 4.37 4.28 -39.14
C ALA A 352 3.74 4.68 -40.48
N ASP A 353 2.77 3.89 -40.99
CA ASP A 353 2.10 4.15 -42.26
C ASP A 353 1.23 5.42 -42.22
N ILE A 354 0.65 5.76 -41.05
CA ILE A 354 -0.04 7.05 -40.83
C ILE A 354 0.97 8.20 -40.88
N CYS A 355 2.10 8.07 -40.18
CA CYS A 355 3.16 9.08 -40.20
C CYS A 355 3.74 9.27 -41.61
N GLU A 356 3.94 8.20 -42.37
CA GLU A 356 4.40 8.26 -43.75
C GLU A 356 3.36 8.94 -44.66
N THR A 357 2.07 8.72 -44.42
CA THR A 357 1.00 9.40 -45.17
C THR A 357 0.98 10.90 -44.84
N LEU A 358 1.20 11.29 -43.59
CA LEU A 358 1.43 12.69 -43.21
C LEU A 358 2.66 13.29 -43.90
N ASP A 359 3.70 12.47 -44.10
CA ASP A 359 4.93 12.90 -44.76
C ASP A 359 4.78 13.17 -46.26
N LYS A 360 3.78 12.55 -46.89
CA LYS A 360 3.48 12.70 -48.32
C LYS A 360 2.53 13.87 -48.63
N ASP A 361 2.29 14.73 -47.62
CA ASP A 361 1.59 16.02 -47.68
C ASP A 361 0.15 16.02 -48.24
N PRO A 362 -0.84 15.47 -47.48
CA PRO A 362 -2.25 15.59 -47.83
C PRO A 362 -2.82 17.00 -47.58
N PHE A 363 -2.01 17.98 -47.17
CA PHE A 363 -2.46 19.30 -46.69
C PHE A 363 -2.09 20.44 -47.64
N SER A 364 -2.40 20.27 -48.92
CA SER A 364 -2.18 21.29 -49.96
C SER A 364 -2.79 22.67 -49.64
N HIS A 365 -3.77 22.72 -48.74
CA HIS A 365 -4.44 23.92 -48.26
C HIS A 365 -3.66 24.72 -47.18
N ILE A 366 -2.59 24.16 -46.61
CA ILE A 366 -1.75 24.85 -45.60
C ILE A 366 -0.61 25.58 -46.31
N PRO A 367 -0.29 26.84 -45.92
CA PRO A 367 0.85 27.57 -46.48
C PRO A 367 2.16 26.82 -46.30
N GLU A 368 3.01 26.79 -47.33
CA GLU A 368 4.25 26.01 -47.38
C GLU A 368 5.16 26.24 -46.16
N GLU A 369 5.28 27.50 -45.74
CA GLU A 369 6.07 27.94 -44.57
C GLU A 369 5.61 27.33 -43.23
N SER A 370 4.33 26.92 -43.14
CA SER A 370 3.74 26.34 -41.92
C SER A 370 3.61 24.83 -41.97
N ARG A 371 3.92 24.19 -43.10
CA ARG A 371 3.70 22.74 -43.29
C ARG A 371 4.61 21.87 -42.41
N GLY A 372 5.87 22.27 -42.23
CA GLY A 372 6.82 21.56 -41.37
C GLY A 372 6.34 21.48 -39.92
N ASP A 373 6.04 22.63 -39.33
CA ASP A 373 5.50 22.74 -37.97
C ASP A 373 4.17 21.99 -37.80
N PHE A 374 3.28 22.08 -38.80
CA PHE A 374 1.99 21.39 -38.77
C PHE A 374 2.17 19.86 -38.80
N ARG A 375 3.09 19.36 -39.62
CA ARG A 375 3.40 17.94 -39.75
C ARG A 375 3.98 17.37 -38.46
N GLU A 376 4.96 18.04 -37.86
CA GLU A 376 5.54 17.62 -36.58
C GLU A 376 4.49 17.60 -35.46
N LYS A 377 3.65 18.63 -35.38
CA LYS A 377 2.52 18.66 -34.42
C LYS A 377 1.53 17.54 -34.67
N SER A 378 1.21 17.24 -35.93
CA SER A 378 0.29 16.16 -36.30
C SER A 378 0.87 14.79 -35.96
N LYS A 379 2.15 14.54 -36.24
CA LYS A 379 2.83 13.29 -35.85
C LYS A 379 2.86 13.11 -34.33
N PHE A 380 3.16 14.17 -33.60
CA PHE A 380 3.10 14.16 -32.13
C PHE A 380 1.69 13.80 -31.64
N GLN A 381 0.64 14.33 -32.26
CA GLN A 381 -0.74 14.01 -31.90
C GLN A 381 -1.15 12.58 -32.27
N VAL A 382 -0.75 12.08 -33.45
CA VAL A 382 -0.94 10.68 -33.81
C VAL A 382 -0.29 9.80 -32.74
N ARG A 383 0.94 10.11 -32.33
CA ARG A 383 1.64 9.37 -31.28
C ARG A 383 0.89 9.34 -29.95
N GLU A 384 0.20 10.43 -29.60
CA GLU A 384 -0.64 10.50 -28.39
C GLU A 384 -1.90 9.60 -28.44
N LEU A 385 -2.27 9.05 -29.61
CA LEU A 385 -3.40 8.13 -29.76
C LEU A 385 -2.99 6.65 -29.69
N PHE A 386 -1.70 6.33 -29.81
CA PHE A 386 -1.20 4.96 -29.78
C PHE A 386 -0.56 4.62 -28.43
N LEU A 387 -0.89 3.44 -27.91
CA LEU A 387 -0.14 2.80 -26.84
C LEU A 387 0.78 1.77 -27.51
N LEU A 388 2.09 1.95 -27.42
CA LEU A 388 3.08 1.06 -28.03
C LEU A 388 3.78 0.23 -26.95
N ASP A 389 4.33 -0.92 -27.31
CA ASP A 389 5.06 -1.81 -26.40
C ASP A 389 4.24 -2.15 -25.14
N LYS A 390 4.74 -1.74 -23.95
CA LYS A 390 4.09 -1.92 -22.64
C LYS A 390 3.51 -0.61 -22.08
N GLU A 391 3.16 0.33 -22.96
CA GLU A 391 2.56 1.60 -22.55
C GLU A 391 1.12 1.44 -22.09
N SER A 392 0.77 2.16 -21.01
CA SER A 392 -0.58 2.21 -20.46
C SER A 392 -1.14 3.63 -20.52
N PHE A 393 -2.39 3.81 -20.10
CA PHE A 393 -3.02 5.12 -20.04
C PHE A 393 -2.24 6.08 -19.14
N THR A 394 -2.24 7.35 -19.53
CA THR A 394 -1.67 8.45 -18.74
C THR A 394 -2.79 9.26 -18.14
N PHE A 395 -2.54 9.84 -16.98
CA PHE A 395 -3.55 10.53 -16.22
C PHE A 395 -3.28 12.02 -16.21
N TRP A 396 -4.32 12.81 -16.40
CA TRP A 396 -4.18 14.26 -16.52
C TRP A 396 -5.16 15.00 -15.62
N PHE A 397 -4.65 16.06 -15.00
CA PHE A 397 -5.40 16.93 -14.10
C PHE A 397 -5.73 18.26 -14.81
N PRO A 398 -6.89 18.87 -14.52
CA PRO A 398 -7.35 20.07 -15.21
C PRO A 398 -6.51 21.30 -14.83
N GLY A 399 -5.39 21.56 -15.50
CA GLY A 399 -4.52 22.71 -15.21
C GLY A 399 -4.38 23.73 -16.33
N ARG A 400 -4.47 23.34 -17.61
CA ARG A 400 -4.38 24.28 -18.75
C ARG A 400 -5.14 23.75 -19.96
N ARG A 401 -6.08 24.52 -20.51
CA ARG A 401 -6.61 24.24 -21.86
C ARG A 401 -5.44 24.20 -22.84
N LYS A 402 -5.18 23.03 -23.44
CA LYS A 402 -4.44 22.98 -24.70
C LYS A 402 -5.43 23.11 -25.86
N ALA A 403 -4.92 23.69 -26.95
CA ALA A 403 -5.65 24.03 -28.15
C ALA A 403 -6.57 22.88 -28.60
N SER A 404 -7.82 23.24 -28.93
CA SER A 404 -8.75 22.37 -29.63
C SER A 404 -8.10 21.89 -30.93
N PHE A 405 -7.87 20.58 -31.03
CA PHE A 405 -7.35 19.95 -32.23
C PHE A 405 -8.49 19.30 -33.03
N ASN A 406 -8.33 19.23 -34.35
CA ASN A 406 -9.28 18.56 -35.22
C ASN A 406 -8.95 17.07 -35.31
N ILE A 407 -9.30 16.30 -34.26
CA ILE A 407 -9.10 14.85 -34.19
C ILE A 407 -9.70 14.13 -35.43
N ASN A 408 -10.72 14.73 -36.05
CA ASN A 408 -11.34 14.20 -37.28
C ASN A 408 -10.35 14.04 -38.42
N THR A 409 -9.39 14.96 -38.58
CA THR A 409 -8.39 14.87 -39.65
C THR A 409 -7.46 13.66 -39.49
N ILE A 410 -7.08 13.31 -38.27
CA ILE A 410 -6.28 12.09 -38.02
C ILE A 410 -7.11 10.83 -38.30
N HIS A 411 -8.39 10.82 -37.93
CA HIS A 411 -9.27 9.69 -38.21
C HIS A 411 -9.48 9.48 -39.72
N GLU A 412 -9.63 10.56 -40.49
CA GLU A 412 -9.72 10.48 -41.96
C GLU A 412 -8.44 9.92 -42.58
N LEU A 413 -7.27 10.34 -42.11
CA LEU A 413 -6.00 9.79 -42.54
C LEU A 413 -5.85 8.30 -42.19
N ALA A 414 -6.21 7.93 -40.97
CA ALA A 414 -6.19 6.55 -40.53
C ALA A 414 -7.10 5.67 -41.40
N ARG A 415 -8.31 6.13 -41.75
CA ARG A 415 -9.18 5.44 -42.71
C ARG A 415 -8.52 5.28 -44.07
N GLY A 416 -7.93 6.35 -44.61
CA GLY A 416 -7.23 6.28 -45.89
C GLY A 416 -6.00 5.34 -45.87
N VAL A 417 -5.36 5.12 -44.72
CA VAL A 417 -4.31 4.10 -44.55
C VAL A 417 -4.93 2.70 -44.51
N LEU A 418 -6.00 2.50 -43.74
CA LEU A 418 -6.69 1.22 -43.64
C LEU A 418 -7.20 0.75 -45.01
N ASP A 419 -7.77 1.65 -45.83
CA ASP A 419 -8.24 1.33 -47.18
C ASP A 419 -7.12 0.79 -48.08
N LYS A 420 -5.87 1.23 -47.89
CA LYS A 420 -4.71 0.68 -48.64
C LYS A 420 -4.42 -0.78 -48.25
N TYR A 421 -4.89 -1.24 -47.11
CA TYR A 421 -4.67 -2.61 -46.65
C TYR A 421 -5.69 -3.61 -47.21
N GLU A 422 -6.69 -3.17 -47.98
CA GLU A 422 -7.64 -4.05 -48.65
C GLU A 422 -6.95 -5.14 -49.48
N HIS A 423 -5.85 -4.81 -50.16
CA HIS A 423 -5.18 -5.76 -51.04
C HIS A 423 -4.09 -6.59 -50.35
N GLN A 424 -3.95 -6.48 -49.02
CA GLN A 424 -2.98 -7.27 -48.26
C GLN A 424 -3.43 -8.73 -48.15
N PRO A 425 -2.48 -9.68 -47.99
CA PRO A 425 -2.81 -11.10 -47.93
C PRO A 425 -3.81 -11.42 -46.81
N PRO A 426 -4.82 -12.28 -47.05
CA PRO A 426 -5.70 -12.81 -46.01
C PRO A 426 -4.89 -13.40 -44.84
N GLY A 427 -5.30 -13.09 -43.61
CA GLY A 427 -4.59 -13.52 -42.39
C GLY A 427 -3.32 -12.71 -42.06
N SER A 428 -2.98 -11.69 -42.85
CA SER A 428 -1.98 -10.70 -42.41
C SER A 428 -2.61 -9.70 -41.44
N TRP A 429 -1.82 -9.23 -40.48
CA TRP A 429 -2.23 -8.20 -39.52
C TRP A 429 -2.83 -6.96 -40.20
N LYS A 430 -2.22 -6.47 -41.28
CA LYS A 430 -2.73 -5.31 -42.03
C LYS A 430 -4.10 -5.59 -42.67
N ARG A 431 -4.32 -6.80 -43.19
CA ARG A 431 -5.62 -7.21 -43.71
C ARG A 431 -6.66 -7.32 -42.60
N GLU A 432 -6.31 -7.85 -41.43
CA GLU A 432 -7.19 -7.89 -40.25
C GLU A 432 -7.61 -6.48 -39.82
N LEU A 433 -6.68 -5.50 -39.82
CA LEU A 433 -7.01 -4.11 -39.54
C LEU A 433 -8.02 -3.51 -40.52
N TYR A 434 -7.93 -3.84 -41.81
CA TYR A 434 -8.90 -3.41 -42.82
C TYR A 434 -10.28 -4.05 -42.61
N ASP A 435 -10.30 -5.35 -42.30
CA ASP A 435 -11.54 -6.08 -42.04
C ASP A 435 -12.26 -5.52 -40.78
N MET A 436 -11.50 -5.02 -39.79
CA MET A 436 -12.00 -4.36 -38.56
C MET A 436 -11.93 -2.83 -38.59
N ARG A 437 -11.88 -2.19 -39.77
CA ARG A 437 -11.54 -0.76 -39.88
C ARG A 437 -12.40 0.20 -39.03
N GLU A 438 -13.71 -0.05 -38.90
CA GLU A 438 -14.57 0.81 -38.08
C GLU A 438 -14.26 0.67 -36.59
N ASP A 439 -13.97 -0.56 -36.14
CA ASP A 439 -13.56 -0.84 -34.77
C ASP A 439 -12.18 -0.22 -34.47
N VAL A 440 -11.23 -0.30 -35.40
CA VAL A 440 -9.92 0.34 -35.30
C VAL A 440 -10.08 1.86 -35.11
N ILE A 441 -10.94 2.50 -35.90
CA ILE A 441 -11.23 3.94 -35.77
C ILE A 441 -11.93 4.26 -34.44
N ALA A 442 -12.83 3.39 -33.96
CA ALA A 442 -13.46 3.55 -32.66
C ALA A 442 -12.43 3.53 -31.51
N VAL A 443 -11.48 2.59 -31.54
CA VAL A 443 -10.39 2.53 -30.55
C VAL A 443 -9.45 3.73 -30.66
N LEU A 444 -9.16 4.19 -31.88
CA LEU A 444 -8.27 5.33 -32.11
C LEU A 444 -8.83 6.63 -31.52
N ARG A 445 -10.17 6.77 -31.44
CA ARG A 445 -10.86 7.90 -30.79
C ARG A 445 -10.64 7.99 -29.29
N ILE A 446 -10.31 6.87 -28.65
CA ILE A 446 -10.10 6.82 -27.21
C ILE A 446 -8.81 7.58 -26.90
N ASN A 447 -8.86 8.62 -26.09
CA ASN A 447 -7.65 9.35 -25.73
C ASN A 447 -6.80 8.53 -24.75
N ASN A 448 -5.47 8.50 -24.96
CA ASN A 448 -4.55 7.87 -23.99
C ASN A 448 -4.41 8.67 -22.70
N ARG A 449 -4.88 9.92 -22.69
CA ARG A 449 -4.95 10.78 -21.51
C ARG A 449 -6.34 10.71 -20.89
N VAL A 450 -6.41 10.19 -19.68
CA VAL A 450 -7.63 10.06 -18.89
C VAL A 450 -7.69 11.18 -17.87
N PHE A 451 -8.82 11.87 -17.82
CA PHE A 451 -9.04 12.99 -16.90
C PHE A 451 -9.42 12.48 -15.51
N VAL A 452 -8.59 12.76 -14.49
CA VAL A 452 -8.77 12.23 -13.11
C VAL A 452 -9.84 12.97 -12.31
N LYS A 453 -10.66 13.81 -12.94
CA LYS A 453 -11.65 14.64 -12.22
C LYS A 453 -12.79 13.82 -11.60
N HIS A 454 -12.98 12.59 -12.05
CA HIS A 454 -14.21 11.82 -11.79
C HIS A 454 -13.98 10.42 -11.21
N PHE A 455 -12.75 10.08 -10.81
CA PHE A 455 -12.47 8.79 -10.19
C PHE A 455 -11.25 8.86 -9.26
N TRP A 456 -11.21 7.98 -8.26
CA TRP A 456 -10.02 7.67 -7.50
C TRP A 456 -9.36 6.41 -8.07
N PHE A 457 -8.04 6.44 -8.15
CA PHE A 457 -7.24 5.37 -8.73
C PHE A 457 -6.77 4.42 -7.64
N LEU A 458 -7.08 3.13 -7.78
CA LEU A 458 -6.60 2.09 -6.88
C LEU A 458 -5.33 1.47 -7.48
N GLU A 459 -4.19 1.78 -6.88
CA GLU A 459 -2.93 1.31 -7.42
C GLU A 459 -2.70 -0.16 -7.12
N PHE A 460 -2.88 -0.57 -5.87
CA PHE A 460 -2.59 -1.93 -5.44
C PHE A 460 -3.83 -2.81 -5.61
N THR A 461 -3.68 -3.88 -6.38
CA THR A 461 -4.69 -4.91 -6.64
C THR A 461 -4.17 -6.27 -6.20
N ARG A 462 -5.00 -7.32 -6.27
CA ARG A 462 -4.60 -8.70 -5.96
C ARG A 462 -3.45 -9.24 -6.81
N GLU A 463 -3.23 -8.65 -7.97
CA GLU A 463 -2.15 -8.97 -8.89
C GLU A 463 -0.83 -8.24 -8.55
N SER A 464 -0.88 -7.28 -7.64
CA SER A 464 0.31 -6.53 -7.23
C SER A 464 1.32 -7.47 -6.56
N PRO A 465 2.62 -7.38 -6.88
CA PRO A 465 3.63 -8.26 -6.30
C PRO A 465 3.62 -8.30 -4.77
N LEU A 466 3.41 -7.15 -4.12
CA LEU A 466 3.34 -7.05 -2.65
C LEU A 466 2.13 -7.78 -2.06
N TRP A 467 1.02 -7.93 -2.78
CA TRP A 467 -0.24 -8.45 -2.24
C TRP A 467 -0.11 -9.88 -1.69
N ASN A 468 0.63 -10.71 -2.41
CA ASN A 468 0.77 -12.14 -2.13
C ASN A 468 2.04 -12.48 -1.33
N GLU A 469 2.73 -11.47 -0.80
CA GLU A 469 3.97 -11.62 -0.06
C GLU A 469 3.72 -11.58 1.45
N ARG A 470 4.57 -12.26 2.22
CA ARG A 470 4.64 -12.08 3.67
C ARG A 470 5.60 -10.94 3.98
N VAL A 471 5.16 -10.00 4.80
CA VAL A 471 5.95 -8.80 5.15
C VAL A 471 6.31 -8.83 6.62
N LEU A 472 7.59 -8.56 6.90
CA LEU A 472 8.10 -8.38 8.25
C LEU A 472 8.16 -6.88 8.55
N LEU A 473 7.24 -6.39 9.38
CA LEU A 473 7.15 -4.99 9.79
C LEU A 473 7.96 -4.76 11.08
N GLY A 474 9.12 -4.12 10.93
CA GLY A 474 10.14 -4.01 11.98
C GLY A 474 10.97 -2.73 11.91
N ALA A 475 12.00 -2.66 12.76
CA ALA A 475 13.03 -1.63 12.63
C ALA A 475 13.83 -1.88 11.34
N PRO A 476 14.35 -0.86 10.66
CA PRO A 476 15.07 -1.08 9.41
C PRO A 476 16.24 -2.03 9.64
N SER A 477 16.44 -2.98 8.73
CA SER A 477 17.72 -3.66 8.62
C SER A 477 18.79 -2.58 8.41
N LEU A 478 19.67 -2.34 9.39
CA LEU A 478 20.82 -1.46 9.18
C LEU A 478 21.57 -1.96 7.94
N ARG A 479 21.71 -1.09 6.94
CA ARG A 479 22.67 -1.28 5.85
C ARG A 479 24.09 -1.16 6.38
#